data_AF-A0A951JFD8-F1
#
_entry.id   AF-A0A951JFD8-F1
#
_cell.length_a   1.000
_cell.length_b   1.000
_cell.length_c   1.000
_cell.angle_alpha   90.00
_cell.angle_beta   90.00
_cell.angle_gamma   90.00
#
_symmetry.space_group_name_H-M   'P 1'
#
loop_
_entity.id
_entity.type
_entity.pdbx_description
1 polymer ?
#
loop_
_entity_poly.entity_id
_entity_poly.type
_entity_poly.pdbx_seq_one_letter_code
_entity_poly.pdbx_strand_id
1 'polypeptide(L)'
;MNTVDSQSAPDGRPHVVIAGAGFAGLNAAKRLAGGKDVRVTVVDRTNHHLFQPLLYQVSMAELSPGDIAQPIRGFFRKRSNVDVLMAEV
;
A
#
# COMPACT_ATOMS: atom_id res chain seq x y z
N MET A 1 -28.54 14.53 -4.59
CA MET A 1 -28.91 13.11 -4.33
C MET A 1 -28.08 12.26 -5.29
N ASN A 2 -26.79 12.06 -4.99
CA ASN A 2 -25.92 11.24 -5.83
C ASN A 2 -25.57 9.99 -5.04
N THR A 3 -26.33 8.94 -5.28
CA THR A 3 -25.98 7.58 -4.90
C THR A 3 -24.71 7.22 -5.66
N VAL A 4 -23.57 7.28 -4.98
CA VAL A 4 -22.36 6.56 -5.38
C VAL A 4 -22.77 5.09 -5.42
N ASP A 5 -23.04 4.58 -6.62
CA ASP A 5 -23.27 3.17 -6.86
C ASP A 5 -22.04 2.41 -6.36
N SER A 6 -22.17 1.83 -5.17
CA SER A 6 -21.21 0.91 -4.61
C SER A 6 -21.22 -0.33 -5.49
N GLN A 7 -20.36 -0.37 -6.50
CA GLN A 7 -19.94 -1.62 -7.13
C GLN A 7 -19.32 -2.48 -6.01
N SER A 8 -20.15 -3.30 -5.38
CA SER A 8 -19.68 -4.31 -4.46
C SER A 8 -18.82 -5.28 -5.25
N ALA A 9 -17.64 -5.58 -4.69
CA ALA A 9 -16.79 -6.65 -5.21
C ALA A 9 -17.60 -7.98 -5.24
N PRO A 10 -17.22 -8.95 -6.08
CA PRO A 10 -17.98 -10.20 -6.29
C PRO A 10 -18.28 -11.04 -5.04
N ASP A 11 -17.70 -10.70 -3.88
CA ASP A 11 -17.91 -11.36 -2.59
C ASP A 11 -18.75 -10.53 -1.58
N GLY A 12 -19.27 -9.36 -1.99
CA GLY A 12 -20.09 -8.47 -1.16
C GLY A 12 -19.33 -7.64 -0.12
N ARG A 13 -18.00 -7.80 -0.01
CA ARG A 13 -17.19 -7.06 0.97
C ARG A 13 -16.93 -5.63 0.50
N PRO A 14 -16.89 -4.65 1.43
CA PRO A 14 -16.41 -3.31 1.11
C PRO A 14 -15.02 -3.35 0.51
N HIS A 15 -14.83 -2.61 -0.59
CA HIS A 15 -13.53 -2.44 -1.23
C HIS A 15 -12.93 -1.10 -0.85
N VAL A 16 -11.79 -1.14 -0.15
CA VAL A 16 -11.03 0.05 0.24
C VAL A 16 -9.85 0.20 -0.69
N VAL A 17 -9.76 1.36 -1.35
CA VAL A 17 -8.60 1.75 -2.15
C VAL A 17 -7.76 2.75 -1.37
N ILE A 18 -6.47 2.50 -1.27
CA ILE A 18 -5.50 3.38 -0.60
C ILE A 18 -4.55 3.93 -1.66
N ALA A 19 -4.60 5.24 -1.89
CA ALA A 19 -3.67 5.94 -2.76
C ALA A 19 -2.40 6.33 -1.98
N GLY A 20 -1.28 5.75 -2.39
CA GLY A 20 0.04 5.91 -1.77
C GLY A 20 0.40 4.77 -0.81
N ALA A 21 1.64 4.29 -0.93
CA ALA A 21 2.30 3.29 -0.10
C ALA A 21 3.45 3.89 0.73
N GLY A 22 3.30 5.16 1.11
CA GLY A 22 4.10 5.78 2.17
C GLY A 22 3.77 5.21 3.56
N PHE A 23 4.25 5.87 4.61
CA PHE A 23 4.02 5.43 5.99
C PHE A 23 2.55 5.27 6.35
N ALA A 24 1.74 6.29 6.04
CA ALA A 24 0.32 6.29 6.36
C ALA A 24 -0.42 5.18 5.59
N GLY A 25 -0.21 5.09 4.27
CA GLY A 25 -0.87 4.13 3.41
C GLY A 25 -0.58 2.68 3.80
N LEU A 26 0.69 2.34 4.06
CA LEU A 26 1.05 1.00 4.52
C LEU A 26 0.45 0.66 5.89
N ASN A 27 0.45 1.60 6.83
CA ASN A 27 -0.12 1.35 8.15
C ASN A 27 -1.65 1.23 8.11
N ALA A 28 -2.32 2.04 7.30
CA ALA A 28 -3.75 1.93 7.06
C ALA A 28 -4.08 0.56 6.45
N ALA A 29 -3.37 0.15 5.40
CA ALA A 29 -3.53 -1.14 4.77
C ALA A 29 -3.29 -2.30 5.75
N LYS A 30 -2.24 -2.23 6.58
CA LYS A 30 -1.95 -3.26 7.60
C LYS A 30 -3.08 -3.41 8.62
N ARG A 31 -3.67 -2.29 9.07
CA ARG A 31 -4.79 -2.29 10.03
C ARG A 31 -6.05 -2.87 9.40
N LEU A 32 -6.39 -2.43 8.19
CA LEU A 32 -7.56 -2.91 7.45
C LEU A 32 -7.44 -4.39 7.06
N ALA A 33 -6.24 -4.83 6.67
CA ALA A 33 -5.95 -6.23 6.36
C ALA A 33 -6.00 -7.16 7.59
N GLY A 34 -6.08 -6.59 8.80
CA GLY A 34 -6.28 -7.32 10.05
C GLY A 34 -7.54 -8.17 10.05
N GLY A 35 -8.64 -7.62 9.55
CA GLY A 35 -9.91 -8.32 9.31
C GLY A 35 -10.00 -8.88 7.89
N LYS A 36 -10.81 -9.92 7.69
CA LYS A 36 -11.12 -10.49 6.36
C LYS A 36 -12.39 -9.92 5.74
N ASP A 37 -13.06 -9.00 6.44
CA ASP A 37 -14.36 -8.44 6.05
C ASP A 37 -14.25 -7.33 5.00
N VAL A 38 -13.03 -6.87 4.72
CA VAL A 38 -12.74 -5.85 3.71
C VAL A 38 -11.71 -6.35 2.71
N ARG A 39 -11.87 -5.94 1.45
CA ARG A 39 -10.83 -6.07 0.44
C ARG A 39 -10.07 -4.75 0.36
N VAL A 40 -8.74 -4.82 0.31
CA VAL A 40 -7.88 -3.64 0.27
C VAL A 40 -7.08 -3.65 -1.03
N THR A 41 -7.01 -2.53 -1.73
CA THR A 41 -6.06 -2.33 -2.83
C THR A 41 -5.19 -1.12 -2.51
N VAL A 42 -3.88 -1.33 -2.43
CA VAL A 42 -2.90 -0.25 -2.32
C VAL A 42 -2.42 0.11 -3.71
N VAL A 43 -2.57 1.37 -4.09
CA VAL A 43 -2.09 1.91 -5.37
C VAL A 43 -0.94 2.86 -5.09
N ASP A 44 0.21 2.64 -5.69
CA ASP A 44 1.34 3.58 -5.62
C ASP A 44 2.04 3.66 -6.97
N ARG A 45 2.64 4.82 -7.27
CA ARG A 45 3.42 5.02 -8.51
C ARG A 45 4.71 4.20 -8.54
N THR A 46 5.22 3.77 -7.38
CA THR A 46 6.38 2.89 -7.26
C THR A 46 5.98 1.52 -6.68
N ASN A 47 6.85 0.53 -6.84
CA ASN A 47 6.67 -0.81 -6.27
C ASN A 47 7.30 -0.98 -4.87
N HIS A 48 7.89 0.09 -4.31
CA HIS A 48 8.63 0.05 -3.05
C HIS A 48 8.24 1.19 -2.12
N HIS A 49 8.22 0.90 -0.83
CA HIS A 49 8.15 1.90 0.21
C HIS A 49 9.54 2.45 0.49
N LEU A 50 9.66 3.77 0.44
CA LEU A 50 10.89 4.49 0.72
C LEU A 50 10.90 4.98 2.16
N PHE A 51 11.90 4.58 2.94
CA PHE A 51 12.14 5.14 4.26
C PHE A 51 12.86 6.49 4.12
N GLN A 52 12.08 7.50 3.72
CA GLN A 52 12.54 8.87 3.46
C GLN A 52 13.45 9.47 4.55
N PRO A 53 13.27 9.18 5.86
CA PRO A 53 14.16 9.69 6.89
C PRO A 53 15.65 9.35 6.69
N LEU A 54 16.00 8.28 5.97
CA LEU A 54 17.41 7.90 5.73
C LEU A 54 17.93 8.28 4.33
N LEU A 55 17.18 9.09 3.57
CA LEU A 55 17.65 9.59 2.27
C LEU A 55 18.96 10.36 2.37
N TYR A 56 19.19 11.06 3.49
CA TYR A 56 20.43 11.78 3.71
C TYR A 56 21.66 10.85 3.74
N GLN A 57 21.53 9.64 4.31
CA GLN A 57 22.61 8.66 4.38
C GLN A 57 22.94 8.11 3.00
N VAL A 58 21.94 7.93 2.14
CA VAL A 58 22.15 7.57 0.74
C VAL A 58 22.90 8.69 0.00
N SER A 59 22.52 9.96 0.21
CA SER A 59 23.22 11.10 -0.38
C SER A 59 24.68 11.23 0.08
N MET A 60 24.99 10.80 1.30
CA MET A 60 26.34 10.75 1.86
C MET A 60 27.12 9.49 1.46
N ALA A 61 26.56 8.63 0.60
CA ALA A 61 27.10 7.32 0.21
C ALA A 61 27.35 6.35 1.39
N GLU A 62 26.66 6.56 2.52
CA GLU A 62 26.72 5.66 3.69
C GLU A 62 25.79 4.45 3.52
N LEU A 63 24.68 4.63 2.81
CA LEU A 63 23.72 3.56 2.50
C LEU A 63 23.49 3.46 0.98
N SER A 64 23.19 2.26 0.51
CA SER A 64 22.68 2.07 -0.84
C SER A 64 21.18 2.42 -0.90
N PRO A 65 20.64 2.86 -2.05
CA PRO A 65 19.19 3.05 -2.21
C PRO A 65 18.36 1.82 -1.86
N GLY A 66 18.90 0.62 -2.10
CA GLY A 66 18.23 -0.65 -1.78
C GLY A 66 18.04 -0.87 -0.28
N ASP A 67 18.91 -0.31 0.56
CA ASP A 67 18.81 -0.43 2.02
C ASP A 67 17.60 0.31 2.58
N ILE A 68 17.10 1.33 1.86
CA ILE A 68 15.98 2.18 2.30
C ILE A 68 14.72 1.99 1.44
N ALA A 69 14.75 1.12 0.43
CA ALA A 69 13.64 0.85 -0.49
C ALA A 69 13.12 -0.59 -0.34
N GLN A 70 11.98 -0.76 0.34
CA GLN A 70 11.40 -2.07 0.64
C GLN A 70 10.24 -2.41 -0.30
N PRO A 71 10.19 -3.59 -0.94
CA PRO A 71 9.09 -3.95 -1.83
C PRO A 71 7.72 -3.92 -1.14
N ILE A 72 6.76 -3.15 -1.66
CA ILE A 72 5.43 -2.97 -1.04
C ILE A 72 4.71 -4.31 -0.88
N ARG A 73 4.81 -5.18 -1.90
CA ARG A 73 4.21 -6.52 -1.90
C ARG A 73 4.70 -7.39 -0.73
N GLY A 74 5.92 -7.18 -0.26
CA GLY A 74 6.51 -7.93 0.84
C GLY A 74 5.72 -7.78 2.15
N PHE A 75 5.15 -6.60 2.41
CA PHE A 75 4.37 -6.33 3.63
C PHE A 75 3.06 -7.13 3.70
N PHE A 76 2.53 -7.56 2.57
CA PHE A 76 1.20 -8.19 2.48
C PHE A 76 1.24 -9.64 1.99
N ARG A 77 2.42 -10.26 1.86
CA ARG A 77 2.58 -11.64 1.35
C ARG A 77 1.71 -12.69 2.06
N LYS A 78 1.35 -12.47 3.32
CA LYS A 78 0.49 -13.37 4.12
C LYS A 78 -0.99 -12.94 4.20
N ARG A 79 -1.38 -11.86 3.52
CA ARG A 79 -2.72 -11.28 3.53
C ARG A 79 -3.39 -11.53 2.17
N SER A 80 -4.36 -12.44 2.13
CA SER A 80 -5.06 -12.80 0.89
C SER A 80 -6.11 -11.77 0.45
N ASN A 81 -6.41 -10.78 1.29
CA ASN A 81 -7.39 -9.72 1.03
C ASN A 81 -6.75 -8.38 0.67
N VAL A 82 -5.45 -8.37 0.34
CA VAL A 82 -4.72 -7.16 -0.03
C VAL A 82 -4.08 -7.31 -1.40
N ASP A 83 -4.46 -6.44 -2.31
CA ASP A 83 -3.80 -6.29 -3.61
C ASP A 83 -2.89 -5.06 -3.59
N VAL A 84 -1.78 -5.14 -4.32
CA VAL A 84 -0.87 -4.01 -4.56
C VAL A 84 -0.80 -3.79 -6.05
N LEU A 85 -1.13 -2.58 -6.48
CA LEU A 85 -1.14 -2.16 -7.87
C LEU A 85 -0.16 -1.00 -8.03
N MET A 86 0.74 -1.12 -9.02
CA MET A 86 1.63 -0.03 -9.37
C MET A 86 0.93 0.80 -10.45
N ALA A 87 0.45 1.98 -10.10
CA ALA A 87 -0.17 2.92 -11.02
C ALA A 87 -0.15 4.34 -10.45
N GLU A 88 -0.42 5.31 -11.32
CA GLU A 88 -0.62 6.71 -10.96
C GLU A 88 -2.11 6.99 -10.73
N VAL A 89 -2.42 7.83 -9.75
CA VAL A 89 -3.78 8.22 -9.33
C VAL A 89 -3.95 9.71 -9.53
#